data_AF-A0A401TTK9-F1
#
_entry.id   AF-A0A401TTK9-F1
#
_cell.length_a   1.000
_cell.length_b   1.000
_cell.length_c   1.000
_cell.angle_alpha   90.00
_cell.angle_beta   90.00
_cell.angle_gamma   90.00
#
_symmetry.space_group_name_H-M   'P 1'
#
loop_
_entity.id
_entity.type
_entity.pdbx_description
1 polymer ?
#
loop_
_entity_poly.entity_id
_entity_poly.type
_entity_poly.pdbx_seq_one_letter_code
_entity_poly.pdbx_strand_id
1 'polypeptide(L)'
;WVLAGTDYVYPRTTNKILEAYLKSKGVAQDDIMINYTPFGHSDWQTIVADIKKFGSAGKKTAVVSTINGDANVPFYKELGNQGIKATDIPVVAFSVGEEELAGIDTKPLLGHLAAWNYFESIKTPANEKFIKEWQAYTKNPKRVTNDPMEAHYIGFNMWVKAVEKVKSTDPDKVIDALPGTEAPNLTGGTSKMLPNHHITKPVFIGEIKGNGQFDVVWKTPGLVAGDAWSKELEGSKDLIGDWVGKKCGNYNTKTN
;
A
#
# COMPACT_ATOMS: atom_id res chain seq x y z
N TRP A 1 -18.34 0.94 -7.61
CA TRP A 1 -17.10 0.72 -6.85
C TRP A 1 -17.43 0.00 -5.57
N VAL A 2 -16.64 -1.00 -5.20
CA VAL A 2 -16.70 -1.61 -3.87
C VAL A 2 -15.47 -1.20 -3.08
N LEU A 3 -15.66 -0.68 -1.87
CA LEU A 3 -14.60 -0.40 -0.92
C LEU A 3 -14.72 -1.42 0.22
N ALA A 4 -13.91 -2.48 0.17
CA ALA A 4 -13.96 -3.59 1.13
C ALA A 4 -12.78 -3.48 2.10
N GLY A 5 -13.03 -3.44 3.41
CA GLY A 5 -11.97 -3.25 4.40
C GLY A 5 -12.16 -4.04 5.69
N THR A 6 -11.09 -4.18 6.47
CA THR A 6 -11.17 -4.67 7.85
C THR A 6 -11.56 -3.52 8.79
N ASP A 7 -12.39 -3.76 9.80
CA ASP A 7 -12.97 -2.71 10.64
C ASP A 7 -12.01 -2.15 11.69
N TYR A 8 -11.05 -1.32 11.24
CA TYR A 8 -10.19 -0.52 12.12
C TYR A 8 -9.77 0.79 11.45
N VAL A 9 -8.93 1.58 12.14
CA VAL A 9 -8.64 2.98 11.75
C VAL A 9 -8.12 3.14 10.32
N TYR A 10 -7.25 2.23 9.84
CA TYR A 10 -6.66 2.37 8.51
C TYR A 10 -7.71 2.21 7.39
N PRO A 11 -8.48 1.10 7.28
CA PRO A 11 -9.46 0.95 6.21
C PRO A 11 -10.62 1.95 6.32
N ARG A 12 -11.02 2.32 7.55
CA ARG A 12 -12.00 3.39 7.78
C ARG A 12 -11.53 4.72 7.19
N THR A 13 -10.28 5.10 7.46
CA THR A 13 -9.70 6.37 6.97
C THR A 13 -9.48 6.33 5.46
N THR A 14 -8.87 5.26 4.95
CA THR A 14 -8.60 5.09 3.51
C THR A 14 -9.89 5.07 2.70
N ASN A 15 -10.91 4.31 3.11
CA ASN A 15 -12.17 4.26 2.38
C ASN A 15 -12.94 5.58 2.46
N LYS A 16 -12.82 6.35 3.55
CA LYS A 16 -13.38 7.72 3.61
C LYS A 16 -12.73 8.64 2.58
N ILE A 17 -11.40 8.57 2.42
CA ILE A 17 -10.66 9.32 1.40
C ILE A 17 -11.07 8.86 0.00
N LEU A 18 -11.15 7.55 -0.24
CA LEU A 18 -11.54 6.99 -1.54
C LEU A 18 -12.97 7.34 -1.91
N GLU A 19 -13.91 7.29 -0.96
CA GLU A 19 -15.30 7.69 -1.21
C GLU A 19 -15.39 9.17 -1.61
N ALA A 20 -14.68 10.06 -0.92
CA ALA A 20 -14.62 11.47 -1.26
C ALA A 20 -13.99 11.69 -2.65
N TYR A 21 -12.88 11.00 -2.94
CA TYR A 21 -12.23 11.03 -4.25
C TYR A 21 -13.16 10.54 -5.37
N LEU A 22 -13.88 9.43 -5.17
CA LEU A 22 -14.80 8.89 -6.18
C LEU A 22 -15.96 9.86 -6.44
N LYS A 23 -16.53 10.46 -5.39
CA LYS A 23 -17.57 11.50 -5.52
C LYS A 23 -17.04 12.73 -6.26
N SER A 24 -15.81 13.16 -6.00
CA SER A 24 -15.19 14.29 -6.72
C SER A 24 -14.93 13.98 -8.21
N LYS A 25 -14.89 12.69 -8.58
CA LYS A 25 -14.87 12.20 -9.97
C LYS A 25 -16.26 11.94 -10.57
N GLY A 26 -17.34 12.29 -9.87
CA GLY A 26 -18.72 12.16 -10.36
C GLY A 26 -19.35 10.78 -10.18
N VAL A 27 -18.75 9.91 -9.36
CA VAL A 27 -19.39 8.63 -8.98
C VAL A 27 -20.52 8.91 -7.99
N ALA A 28 -21.73 8.46 -8.31
CA ALA A 28 -22.89 8.60 -7.43
C ALA A 28 -22.74 7.76 -6.16
N GLN A 29 -23.34 8.19 -5.04
CA GLN A 29 -23.33 7.42 -3.79
C GLN A 29 -23.83 5.99 -3.97
N ASP A 30 -24.93 5.82 -4.72
CA ASP A 30 -25.56 4.52 -4.97
C ASP A 30 -24.66 3.59 -5.81
N ASP A 31 -23.62 4.15 -6.45
CA ASP A 31 -22.58 3.41 -7.18
C ASP A 31 -21.35 3.08 -6.33
N ILE A 32 -21.41 3.31 -5.02
CA ILE A 32 -20.36 3.00 -4.05
C ILE A 32 -20.93 2.09 -2.97
N MET A 33 -20.44 0.85 -2.93
CA MET A 33 -20.68 -0.09 -1.86
C MET A 33 -19.49 -0.08 -0.90
N ILE A 34 -19.73 0.10 0.39
CA ILE A 34 -18.67 0.11 1.42
C ILE A 34 -18.97 -0.97 2.44
N ASN A 35 -18.08 -1.95 2.56
CA ASN A 35 -18.22 -3.07 3.49
C ASN A 35 -17.02 -3.14 4.43
N TYR A 36 -17.31 -3.39 5.71
CA TYR A 36 -16.30 -3.65 6.73
C TYR A 36 -16.53 -5.01 7.37
N THR A 37 -15.45 -5.77 7.56
CA THR A 37 -15.47 -7.03 8.31
C THR A 37 -14.66 -6.89 9.60
N PRO A 38 -15.11 -7.47 10.73
CA PRO A 38 -14.29 -7.49 11.94
C PRO A 38 -13.05 -8.37 11.76
N PHE A 39 -12.08 -8.24 12.66
CA PHE A 39 -10.99 -9.21 12.76
C PHE A 39 -11.55 -10.61 13.05
N GLY A 40 -10.94 -11.65 12.46
CA GLY A 40 -11.42 -13.02 12.60
C GLY A 40 -12.74 -13.32 11.87
N HIS A 41 -13.21 -12.44 10.98
CA HIS A 41 -14.37 -12.70 10.13
C HIS A 41 -14.18 -13.99 9.33
N SER A 42 -15.21 -14.83 9.30
CA SER A 42 -15.16 -16.17 8.70
C SER A 42 -16.12 -16.36 7.53
N ASP A 43 -17.24 -15.61 7.49
CA ASP A 43 -18.23 -15.71 6.42
C ASP A 43 -17.83 -14.88 5.18
N TRP A 44 -16.78 -15.32 4.51
CA TRP A 44 -16.31 -14.70 3.26
C TRP A 44 -17.22 -15.03 2.07
N GLN A 45 -17.97 -16.13 2.15
CA GLN A 45 -18.88 -16.56 1.09
C GLN A 45 -19.95 -15.49 0.83
N THR A 46 -20.58 -14.98 1.89
CA THR A 46 -21.56 -13.89 1.79
C THR A 46 -20.94 -12.61 1.24
N ILE A 47 -19.76 -12.20 1.77
CA ILE A 47 -19.09 -10.98 1.33
C ILE A 47 -18.77 -11.01 -0.16
N VAL A 48 -18.20 -12.11 -0.66
CA VAL A 48 -17.85 -12.25 -2.08
C VAL A 48 -19.11 -12.37 -2.94
N ALA A 49 -20.17 -13.04 -2.45
CA ALA A 49 -21.45 -13.12 -3.16
C ALA A 49 -22.11 -11.74 -3.31
N ASP A 50 -22.02 -10.88 -2.30
CA ASP A 50 -22.52 -9.51 -2.36
C ASP A 50 -21.73 -8.67 -3.36
N ILE A 51 -20.39 -8.81 -3.40
CA ILE A 51 -19.53 -8.17 -4.41
C ILE A 51 -19.94 -8.62 -5.81
N LYS A 52 -20.13 -9.93 -6.01
CA LYS A 52 -20.55 -10.52 -7.28
C LYS A 52 -21.90 -9.97 -7.72
N LYS A 53 -22.87 -9.92 -6.80
CA LYS A 53 -24.22 -9.38 -7.04
C LYS A 53 -24.16 -7.90 -7.43
N PHE A 54 -23.41 -7.09 -6.69
CA PHE A 54 -23.19 -5.68 -6.99
C PHE A 54 -22.55 -5.50 -8.37
N GLY A 55 -21.47 -6.24 -8.66
CA GLY A 55 -20.78 -6.18 -9.95
C GLY A 55 -21.57 -6.69 -11.14
N SER A 56 -22.59 -7.53 -10.91
CA SER A 56 -23.45 -8.09 -11.95
C SER A 56 -24.67 -7.20 -12.27
N ALA A 57 -24.85 -6.06 -11.59
CA ALA A 57 -26.00 -5.17 -11.75
C ALA A 57 -25.97 -4.30 -13.03
N GLY A 58 -25.12 -4.64 -14.01
CA GLY A 58 -25.03 -3.94 -15.30
C GLY A 58 -24.11 -2.71 -15.32
N LYS A 59 -23.46 -2.36 -14.21
CA LYS A 59 -22.45 -1.30 -14.14
C LYS A 59 -21.05 -1.88 -14.01
N LYS A 60 -20.08 -1.30 -14.73
CA LYS A 60 -18.66 -1.65 -14.57
C LYS A 60 -18.25 -1.45 -13.11
N THR A 61 -17.71 -2.50 -12.51
CA THR A 61 -17.40 -2.55 -11.09
C THR A 61 -15.96 -2.94 -10.88
N ALA A 62 -15.30 -2.24 -9.97
CA ALA A 62 -14.00 -2.61 -9.44
C ALA A 62 -14.08 -2.58 -7.90
N VAL A 63 -13.25 -3.41 -7.28
CA VAL A 63 -13.09 -3.49 -5.82
C VAL A 63 -11.76 -2.86 -5.46
N VAL A 64 -11.76 -1.95 -4.48
CA VAL A 64 -10.54 -1.55 -3.76
C VAL A 64 -10.56 -2.29 -2.43
N SER A 65 -9.58 -3.18 -2.24
CA SER A 65 -9.42 -3.95 -1.02
C SER A 65 -8.46 -3.26 -0.07
N THR A 66 -8.99 -2.86 1.08
CA THR A 66 -8.29 -2.44 2.29
C THR A 66 -8.47 -3.48 3.41
N ILE A 67 -8.79 -4.72 3.06
CA ILE A 67 -8.79 -5.86 3.99
C ILE A 67 -7.35 -6.12 4.41
N ASN A 68 -7.08 -6.32 5.70
CA ASN A 68 -5.71 -6.39 6.22
C ASN A 68 -5.43 -7.67 6.99
N GLY A 69 -4.14 -8.01 7.05
CA GLY A 69 -3.64 -9.11 7.86
C GLY A 69 -4.12 -10.47 7.37
N ASP A 70 -4.44 -11.33 8.32
CA ASP A 70 -4.88 -12.71 8.10
C ASP A 70 -6.17 -12.81 7.27
N ALA A 71 -7.02 -11.77 7.30
CA ALA A 71 -8.26 -11.68 6.55
C ALA A 71 -8.06 -11.65 5.01
N ASN A 72 -6.87 -11.29 4.52
CA ASN A 72 -6.58 -11.31 3.08
C ASN A 72 -6.69 -12.72 2.50
N VAL A 73 -6.04 -13.70 3.13
CA VAL A 73 -5.98 -15.09 2.65
C VAL A 73 -7.37 -15.67 2.37
N PRO A 74 -8.33 -15.69 3.32
CA PRO A 74 -9.64 -16.26 3.07
C PRO A 74 -10.49 -15.42 2.11
N PHE A 75 -10.35 -14.09 2.10
CA PHE A 75 -11.04 -13.24 1.12
C PHE A 75 -10.62 -13.57 -0.32
N TYR A 76 -9.31 -13.59 -0.60
CA TYR A 76 -8.79 -13.89 -1.94
C TYR A 76 -9.02 -15.35 -2.33
N LYS A 77 -8.91 -16.29 -1.39
CA LYS A 77 -9.30 -17.68 -1.66
C LYS A 77 -10.76 -17.76 -2.10
N GLU A 78 -11.65 -17.02 -1.43
CA GLU A 78 -13.08 -17.04 -1.76
C GLU A 78 -13.41 -16.33 -3.08
N LEU A 79 -12.69 -15.25 -3.44
CA LEU A 79 -12.76 -14.65 -4.78
C LEU A 79 -12.50 -15.72 -5.86
N GLY A 80 -11.44 -16.50 -5.67
CA GLY A 80 -11.10 -17.63 -6.55
C GLY A 80 -12.17 -18.70 -6.58
N ASN A 81 -12.69 -19.12 -5.42
CA ASN A 81 -13.73 -20.14 -5.31
C ASN A 81 -15.02 -19.76 -6.03
N GLN A 82 -15.42 -18.48 -5.98
CA GLN A 82 -16.63 -17.99 -6.66
C GLN A 82 -16.40 -17.61 -8.12
N GLY A 83 -15.17 -17.81 -8.62
CA GLY A 83 -14.78 -17.56 -10.00
C GLY A 83 -14.82 -16.08 -10.37
N ILE A 84 -14.55 -15.17 -9.42
CA ILE A 84 -14.45 -13.74 -9.70
C ILE A 84 -13.16 -13.52 -10.47
N LYS A 85 -13.27 -13.23 -11.77
CA LYS A 85 -12.12 -12.94 -12.62
C LYS A 85 -11.82 -11.46 -12.61
N ALA A 86 -10.54 -11.11 -12.68
CA ALA A 86 -10.11 -9.73 -12.79
C ALA A 86 -10.61 -9.02 -14.07
N THR A 87 -10.92 -9.77 -15.13
CA THR A 87 -11.54 -9.24 -16.36
C THR A 87 -12.98 -8.79 -16.17
N ASP A 88 -13.66 -9.34 -15.16
CA ASP A 88 -15.08 -9.10 -14.91
C ASP A 88 -15.24 -8.08 -13.79
N ILE A 89 -14.58 -8.33 -12.65
CA ILE A 89 -14.54 -7.45 -11.47
C ILE A 89 -13.09 -7.40 -10.97
N PRO A 90 -12.28 -6.44 -11.47
CA PRO A 90 -10.91 -6.28 -10.97
C PRO A 90 -10.93 -5.90 -9.49
N VAL A 91 -9.99 -6.50 -8.75
CA VAL A 91 -9.76 -6.21 -7.33
C VAL A 91 -8.36 -5.62 -7.24
N VAL A 92 -8.25 -4.42 -6.66
CA VAL A 92 -6.97 -3.75 -6.40
C VAL A 92 -6.69 -3.80 -4.91
N ALA A 93 -5.65 -4.53 -4.51
CA ALA A 93 -5.20 -4.67 -3.13
C ALA A 93 -4.30 -3.51 -2.72
N PHE A 94 -4.57 -2.90 -1.55
CA PHE A 94 -3.65 -1.96 -0.90
C PHE A 94 -2.89 -2.61 0.27
N SER A 95 -3.00 -3.93 0.39
CA SER A 95 -2.70 -4.67 1.62
C SER A 95 -2.31 -6.13 1.42
N VAL A 96 -2.16 -6.57 0.16
CA VAL A 96 -1.66 -7.91 -0.20
C VAL A 96 -0.35 -7.75 -0.96
N GLY A 97 0.71 -8.36 -0.46
CA GLY A 97 1.98 -8.50 -1.15
C GLY A 97 2.38 -9.96 -1.34
N GLU A 98 3.64 -10.16 -1.73
CA GLU A 98 4.22 -11.46 -2.05
C GLU A 98 4.18 -12.42 -0.84
N GLU A 99 4.30 -11.90 0.39
CA GLU A 99 4.23 -12.68 1.63
C GLU A 99 2.86 -13.34 1.82
N GLU A 100 1.76 -12.61 1.63
CA GLU A 100 0.41 -13.18 1.72
C GLU A 100 0.14 -14.15 0.56
N LEU A 101 0.62 -13.82 -0.64
CA LEU A 101 0.45 -14.66 -1.84
C LEU A 101 1.24 -15.97 -1.78
N ALA A 102 2.37 -16.01 -1.08
CA ALA A 102 3.18 -17.23 -0.91
C ALA A 102 2.42 -18.35 -0.18
N GLY A 103 1.37 -18.01 0.58
CA GLY A 103 0.57 -18.94 1.36
C GLY A 103 -0.65 -19.54 0.63
N ILE A 104 -0.94 -19.15 -0.62
CA ILE A 104 -2.18 -19.52 -1.32
C ILE A 104 -1.95 -19.94 -2.78
N ASP A 105 -2.92 -20.66 -3.36
CA ASP A 105 -2.95 -20.88 -4.81
C ASP A 105 -3.36 -19.58 -5.51
N THR A 106 -2.44 -19.01 -6.29
CA THR A 106 -2.64 -17.71 -6.96
C THR A 106 -3.17 -17.84 -8.37
N LYS A 107 -3.32 -19.05 -8.92
CA LYS A 107 -3.90 -19.25 -10.26
C LYS A 107 -5.32 -18.68 -10.40
N PRO A 108 -6.21 -18.81 -9.40
CA PRO A 108 -7.53 -18.17 -9.45
C PRO A 108 -7.47 -16.64 -9.37
N LEU A 109 -6.32 -16.07 -8.98
CA LEU A 109 -6.13 -14.64 -8.74
C LEU A 109 -5.44 -13.90 -9.90
N LEU A 110 -5.15 -14.61 -11.00
CA LEU A 110 -4.50 -14.04 -12.17
C LEU A 110 -5.22 -12.77 -12.65
N GLY A 111 -4.46 -11.70 -12.87
CA GLY A 111 -4.99 -10.44 -13.36
C GLY A 111 -5.47 -9.48 -12.28
N HIS A 112 -5.70 -9.94 -11.04
CA HIS A 112 -6.02 -9.02 -9.94
C HIS A 112 -4.81 -8.15 -9.64
N LEU A 113 -5.06 -6.95 -9.12
CA LEU A 113 -4.06 -5.91 -9.02
C LEU A 113 -3.65 -5.69 -7.57
N ALA A 114 -2.44 -5.17 -7.38
CA ALA A 114 -2.00 -4.56 -6.13
C ALA A 114 -1.37 -3.21 -6.41
N ALA A 115 -1.52 -2.27 -5.47
CA ALA A 115 -0.90 -0.96 -5.54
C ALA A 115 0.11 -0.81 -4.39
N TRP A 116 1.39 -0.71 -4.74
CA TRP A 116 2.50 -0.66 -3.79
C TRP A 116 3.61 0.26 -4.26
N ASN A 117 4.55 0.58 -3.38
CA ASN A 117 5.73 1.36 -3.73
C ASN A 117 6.94 0.49 -4.14
N TYR A 118 6.81 -0.84 -4.04
CA TYR A 118 7.83 -1.82 -4.40
C TYR A 118 7.15 -3.17 -4.68
N PHE A 119 7.74 -3.95 -5.59
CA PHE A 119 7.46 -5.36 -5.83
C PHE A 119 8.79 -6.11 -5.93
N GLU A 120 8.86 -7.33 -5.40
CA GLU A 120 10.05 -8.18 -5.46
C GLU A 120 10.53 -8.42 -6.90
N SER A 121 9.58 -8.50 -7.83
CA SER A 121 9.85 -8.74 -9.25
C SER A 121 10.56 -7.59 -9.98
N ILE A 122 10.74 -6.42 -9.35
CA ILE A 122 11.41 -5.27 -9.95
C ILE A 122 12.90 -5.59 -10.21
N LYS A 123 13.33 -5.44 -11.46
CA LYS A 123 14.69 -5.80 -11.89
C LYS A 123 15.66 -4.64 -11.73
N THR A 124 16.39 -4.63 -10.63
CA THR A 124 17.53 -3.73 -10.42
C THR A 124 18.68 -4.47 -9.75
N PRO A 125 19.95 -4.05 -9.96
CA PRO A 125 21.09 -4.68 -9.29
C PRO A 125 20.99 -4.63 -7.76
N ALA A 126 20.44 -3.54 -7.21
CA ALA A 126 20.24 -3.40 -5.76
C ALA A 126 19.20 -4.39 -5.24
N ASN A 127 18.09 -4.57 -5.95
CA ASN A 127 17.05 -5.52 -5.56
C ASN A 127 17.53 -6.96 -5.65
N GLU A 128 18.16 -7.34 -6.76
CA GLU A 128 18.68 -8.70 -6.96
C GLU A 128 19.69 -9.09 -5.89
N LYS A 129 20.53 -8.13 -5.47
CA LYS A 129 21.47 -8.33 -4.36
C LYS A 129 20.71 -8.51 -3.04
N PHE A 130 19.76 -7.63 -2.73
CA PHE A 130 18.97 -7.72 -1.51
C PHE A 130 18.22 -9.04 -1.40
N ILE A 131 17.55 -9.49 -2.46
CA ILE A 131 16.82 -10.77 -2.49
C ILE A 131 17.76 -11.95 -2.21
N LYS A 132 18.95 -11.98 -2.84
CA LYS A 132 19.95 -13.03 -2.59
C LYS A 132 20.42 -13.05 -1.13
N GLU A 133 20.72 -11.88 -0.57
CA GLU A 133 21.12 -11.74 0.83
C GLU A 133 19.99 -12.16 1.78
N TRP A 134 18.75 -11.80 1.48
CA TRP A 134 17.58 -12.16 2.26
C TRP A 134 17.31 -13.68 2.24
N GLN A 135 17.37 -14.31 1.07
CA GLN A 135 17.22 -15.76 0.93
C GLN A 135 18.34 -16.52 1.62
N ALA A 136 19.58 -16.02 1.55
CA ALA A 136 20.72 -16.60 2.26
C ALA A 136 20.56 -16.49 3.79
N TYR A 137 20.17 -15.31 4.28
CA TYR A 137 19.94 -15.05 5.71
C TYR A 137 18.83 -15.95 6.27
N THR A 138 17.71 -16.06 5.55
CA THR A 138 16.58 -16.90 5.96
C THR A 138 16.79 -18.39 5.68
N LYS A 139 17.88 -18.75 4.99
CA LYS A 139 18.18 -20.12 4.56
C LYS A 139 17.05 -20.75 3.76
N ASN A 140 16.34 -19.93 2.98
CA ASN A 140 15.18 -20.36 2.20
C ASN A 140 15.20 -19.70 0.81
N PRO A 141 15.51 -20.45 -0.27
CA PRO A 141 15.56 -19.90 -1.62
C PRO A 141 14.19 -19.51 -2.19
N LYS A 142 13.09 -19.85 -1.50
CA LYS A 142 11.72 -19.47 -1.84
C LYS A 142 11.21 -18.31 -0.99
N ARG A 143 12.03 -17.76 -0.09
CA ARG A 143 11.62 -16.64 0.74
C ARG A 143 11.47 -15.41 -0.14
N VAL A 144 10.29 -14.81 -0.04
CA VAL A 144 9.91 -13.58 -0.74
C VAL A 144 10.23 -12.35 0.11
N THR A 145 10.11 -11.18 -0.49
CA THR A 145 10.09 -9.89 0.21
C THR A 145 8.96 -9.03 -0.35
N ASN A 146 8.59 -7.96 0.34
CA ASN A 146 7.44 -7.12 -0.02
C ASN A 146 7.69 -5.64 0.31
N ASP A 147 6.74 -4.77 -0.05
CA ASP A 147 6.87 -3.32 0.12
C ASP A 147 7.12 -2.85 1.57
N PRO A 148 6.42 -3.37 2.61
CA PRO A 148 6.74 -3.01 4.00
C PRO A 148 8.19 -3.31 4.41
N MET A 149 8.74 -4.44 3.94
CA MET A 149 10.14 -4.78 4.21
C MET A 149 11.10 -3.83 3.51
N GLU A 150 10.82 -3.44 2.27
CA GLU A 150 11.60 -2.46 1.53
C GLU A 150 11.53 -1.06 2.16
N ALA A 151 10.36 -0.65 2.64
CA ALA A 151 10.19 0.58 3.39
C ALA A 151 11.05 0.60 4.66
N HIS A 152 11.13 -0.54 5.37
CA HIS A 152 12.02 -0.69 6.52
C HIS A 152 13.50 -0.60 6.12
N TYR A 153 13.90 -1.24 5.01
CA TYR A 153 15.25 -1.13 4.46
C TYR A 153 15.65 0.33 4.21
N ILE A 154 14.79 1.12 3.54
CA ILE A 154 15.06 2.54 3.30
C ILE A 154 15.15 3.29 4.63
N GLY A 155 14.14 3.17 5.49
CA GLY A 155 14.02 3.93 6.73
C GLY A 155 15.18 3.65 7.69
N PHE A 156 15.58 2.39 7.84
CA PHE A 156 16.70 2.00 8.69
C PHE A 156 18.03 2.55 8.16
N ASN A 157 18.27 2.50 6.85
CA ASN A 157 19.47 3.11 6.25
C ASN A 157 19.51 4.64 6.45
N MET A 158 18.38 5.32 6.38
CA MET A 158 18.31 6.75 6.72
C MET A 158 18.59 7.01 8.20
N TRP A 159 18.05 6.18 9.10
CA TRP A 159 18.31 6.26 10.53
C TRP A 159 19.80 6.07 10.86
N VAL A 160 20.47 5.07 10.26
CA VAL A 160 21.91 4.83 10.44
C VAL A 160 22.71 6.08 10.03
N LYS A 161 22.41 6.65 8.85
CA LYS A 161 23.07 7.88 8.38
C LYS A 161 22.87 9.05 9.34
N ALA A 162 21.67 9.21 9.90
CA ALA A 162 21.38 10.25 10.88
C ALA A 162 22.17 10.04 12.18
N VAL A 163 22.21 8.82 12.71
CA VAL A 163 22.99 8.43 13.90
C VAL A 163 24.48 8.69 13.71
N GLU A 164 25.04 8.31 12.55
CA GLU A 164 26.45 8.56 12.22
C GLU A 164 26.76 10.05 12.12
N LYS A 165 25.85 10.83 11.52
CA LYS A 165 25.97 12.29 11.40
C LYS A 165 25.99 12.99 12.76
N VAL A 166 25.11 12.58 13.69
CA VAL A 166 25.02 13.21 15.03
C VAL A 166 25.87 12.52 16.09
N LYS A 167 26.51 11.40 15.76
CA LYS A 167 27.33 10.57 16.65
C LYS A 167 26.60 10.18 17.94
N SER A 168 25.31 9.89 17.82
CA SER A 168 24.43 9.60 18.97
C SER A 168 23.18 8.86 18.51
N THR A 169 22.64 8.03 19.40
CA THR A 169 21.32 7.40 19.24
C THR A 169 20.22 8.12 20.02
N ASP A 170 20.50 9.33 20.52
CA ASP A 170 19.53 10.19 21.17
C ASP A 170 18.37 10.53 20.21
N PRO A 171 17.10 10.23 20.57
CA PRO A 171 15.97 10.34 19.65
C PRO A 171 15.79 11.73 19.07
N ASP A 172 15.88 12.79 19.88
CA ASP A 172 15.64 14.16 19.43
C ASP A 172 16.71 14.59 18.44
N LYS A 173 17.99 14.31 18.73
CA LYS A 173 19.10 14.59 17.80
C LYS A 173 18.96 13.83 16.48
N VAL A 174 18.53 12.57 16.52
CA VAL A 174 18.34 11.77 15.31
C VAL A 174 17.15 12.30 14.50
N ILE A 175 16.03 12.60 15.15
CA ILE A 175 14.84 13.17 14.51
C ILE A 175 15.17 14.49 13.81
N ASP A 176 15.87 15.41 14.46
CA ASP A 176 16.27 16.68 13.86
C ASP A 176 17.24 16.51 12.68
N ALA A 177 18.02 15.42 12.64
CA ALA A 177 18.97 15.14 11.58
C ALA A 177 18.38 14.39 10.37
N LEU A 178 17.20 13.77 10.52
CA LEU A 178 16.56 12.96 9.49
C LEU A 178 16.12 13.75 8.25
N PRO A 179 15.44 14.93 8.35
CA PRO A 179 15.00 15.67 7.17
C PRO A 179 16.13 15.96 6.18
N GLY A 180 15.88 15.65 4.90
CA GLY A 180 16.85 15.78 3.82
C GLY A 180 17.80 14.58 3.66
N THR A 181 17.79 13.61 4.58
CA THR A 181 18.57 12.37 4.44
C THR A 181 18.07 11.55 3.26
N GLU A 182 19.01 11.00 2.49
CA GLU A 182 18.72 10.22 1.29
C GLU A 182 19.23 8.78 1.44
N ALA A 183 18.52 7.81 0.87
CA ALA A 183 18.94 6.41 0.82
C ALA A 183 18.54 5.77 -0.52
N PRO A 184 19.41 4.97 -1.16
CA PRO A 184 19.02 4.15 -2.30
C PRO A 184 17.82 3.26 -1.93
N ASN A 185 16.86 3.16 -2.84
CA ASN A 185 15.75 2.24 -2.72
C ASN A 185 15.98 1.00 -3.60
N LEU A 186 15.19 -0.05 -3.38
CA LEU A 186 15.36 -1.29 -4.15
C LEU A 186 14.76 -1.19 -5.56
N THR A 187 14.03 -0.11 -5.85
CA THR A 187 13.41 0.14 -7.16
C THR A 187 14.35 0.84 -8.16
N GLY A 188 15.60 1.12 -7.78
CA GLY A 188 16.63 1.70 -8.64
C GLY A 188 16.75 3.23 -8.57
N GLY A 189 16.09 3.86 -7.60
CA GLY A 189 16.20 5.29 -7.32
C GLY A 189 16.75 5.59 -5.93
N THR A 190 16.64 6.86 -5.51
CA THR A 190 17.05 7.33 -4.19
C THR A 190 15.88 8.00 -3.51
N SER A 191 15.43 7.44 -2.38
CA SER A 191 14.38 8.03 -1.55
C SER A 191 14.97 9.13 -0.66
N LYS A 192 14.18 10.17 -0.39
CA LYS A 192 14.55 11.29 0.47
C LYS A 192 13.55 11.47 1.60
N MET A 193 14.04 11.69 2.81
CA MET A 193 13.24 12.12 3.96
C MET A 193 12.82 13.57 3.79
N LEU A 194 11.52 13.82 3.85
CA LEU A 194 10.91 15.13 3.68
C LEU A 194 10.70 15.82 5.05
N PRO A 195 10.46 17.15 5.08
CA PRO A 195 10.19 17.87 6.32
C PRO A 195 8.97 17.36 7.10
N ASN A 196 8.03 16.68 6.45
CA ASN A 196 6.85 16.06 7.07
C ASN A 196 7.13 14.64 7.61
N HIS A 197 8.40 14.22 7.66
CA HIS A 197 8.85 12.88 8.05
C HIS A 197 8.30 11.72 7.19
N HIS A 198 7.76 12.01 6.02
CA HIS A 198 7.51 11.00 4.99
C HIS A 198 8.72 10.91 4.06
N ILE A 199 8.80 9.82 3.31
CA ILE A 199 9.83 9.65 2.28
C ILE A 199 9.23 9.75 0.88
N THR A 200 10.06 10.12 -0.09
CA THR A 200 9.70 10.01 -1.50
C THR A 200 9.79 8.55 -1.95
N LYS A 201 8.74 7.99 -2.56
CA LYS A 201 8.76 6.64 -3.16
C LYS A 201 8.05 6.64 -4.52
N PRO A 202 8.41 5.75 -5.47
CA PRO A 202 7.57 5.54 -6.66
C PRO A 202 6.25 4.85 -6.27
N VAL A 203 5.24 4.89 -7.12
CA VAL A 203 4.03 4.05 -6.99
C VAL A 203 3.95 3.12 -8.18
N PHE A 204 3.61 1.86 -7.93
CA PHE A 204 3.43 0.82 -8.92
C PHE A 204 2.02 0.23 -8.82
N ILE A 205 1.47 -0.14 -9.96
CA ILE A 205 0.35 -1.09 -10.04
C ILE A 205 0.93 -2.39 -10.60
N GLY A 206 0.79 -3.46 -9.84
CA GLY A 206 1.23 -4.80 -10.18
C GLY A 206 0.05 -5.72 -10.45
N GLU A 207 0.17 -6.59 -11.44
CA GLU A 207 -0.78 -7.64 -11.76
C GLU A 207 -0.30 -8.98 -11.20
N ILE A 208 -1.16 -9.69 -10.48
CA ILE A 208 -0.85 -10.98 -9.85
C ILE A 208 -0.56 -12.04 -10.92
N LYS A 209 0.57 -12.73 -10.75
CA LYS A 209 0.99 -13.89 -11.54
C LYS A 209 0.71 -15.19 -10.77
N GLY A 210 0.59 -16.28 -11.51
CA GLY A 210 0.28 -17.61 -10.95
C GLY A 210 1.41 -18.25 -10.13
N ASN A 211 2.53 -17.56 -9.96
CA ASN A 211 3.64 -17.93 -9.07
C ASN A 211 3.69 -17.05 -7.81
N GLY A 212 2.65 -16.25 -7.52
CA GLY A 212 2.58 -15.37 -6.35
C GLY A 212 3.46 -14.12 -6.42
N GLN A 213 3.97 -13.79 -7.61
CA GLN A 213 4.70 -12.55 -7.88
C GLN A 213 3.81 -11.57 -8.67
N PHE A 214 4.30 -10.36 -8.91
CA PHE A 214 3.58 -9.34 -9.65
C PHE A 214 4.29 -8.96 -10.96
N ASP A 215 3.54 -8.69 -12.02
CA ASP A 215 4.02 -7.96 -13.19
C ASP A 215 3.66 -6.47 -13.06
N VAL A 216 4.64 -5.58 -13.15
CA VAL A 216 4.38 -4.14 -13.11
C VAL A 216 3.69 -3.71 -14.41
N VAL A 217 2.42 -3.32 -14.32
CA VAL A 217 1.60 -2.86 -15.46
C VAL A 217 1.52 -1.34 -15.55
N TRP A 218 1.78 -0.63 -14.45
CA TRP A 218 1.88 0.81 -14.42
C TRP A 218 2.82 1.29 -13.33
N LYS A 219 3.46 2.45 -13.55
CA LYS A 219 4.29 3.12 -12.54
C LYS A 219 4.25 4.63 -12.69
N THR A 220 4.54 5.34 -11.60
CA THR A 220 4.77 6.78 -11.65
C THR A 220 6.01 7.12 -12.48
N PRO A 221 6.06 8.28 -13.16
CA PRO A 221 7.25 8.69 -13.94
C PRO A 221 8.50 8.89 -13.07
N GLY A 222 8.32 9.16 -11.79
CA GLY A 222 9.38 9.34 -10.80
C GLY A 222 8.86 9.10 -9.38
N LEU A 223 9.60 9.61 -8.41
CA LEU A 223 9.22 9.50 -7.00
C LEU A 223 8.10 10.48 -6.67
N VAL A 224 7.12 10.01 -5.90
CA VAL A 224 6.04 10.82 -5.35
C VAL A 224 6.45 11.26 -3.95
N ALA A 225 6.29 12.55 -3.65
CA ALA A 225 6.45 13.07 -2.30
C ALA A 225 5.29 12.57 -1.42
N GLY A 226 5.62 11.90 -0.32
CA GLY A 226 4.61 11.47 0.65
C GLY A 226 3.93 12.68 1.29
N ASP A 227 2.60 12.64 1.38
CA ASP A 227 1.78 13.65 2.04
C ASP A 227 1.17 13.06 3.31
N ALA A 228 1.16 13.82 4.39
CA ALA A 228 0.64 13.36 5.68
C ALA A 228 -0.89 13.48 5.75
N TRP A 229 -1.48 14.37 4.93
CA TRP A 229 -2.89 14.71 4.99
C TRP A 229 -3.54 14.62 3.61
N SER A 230 -4.75 14.07 3.57
CA SER A 230 -5.50 13.96 2.33
C SER A 230 -6.11 15.30 1.93
N LYS A 231 -6.01 15.62 0.64
CA LYS A 231 -6.64 16.80 0.02
C LYS A 231 -8.11 16.60 -0.30
N GLU A 232 -8.60 15.36 -0.22
CA GLU A 232 -9.98 14.99 -0.55
C GLU A 232 -10.95 15.19 0.61
N LEU A 233 -10.45 15.37 1.84
CA LEU A 233 -11.30 15.53 3.03
C LEU A 233 -11.28 16.98 3.51
N GLU A 234 -12.46 17.56 3.73
CA GLU A 234 -12.62 18.93 4.26
C GLU A 234 -11.83 19.17 5.56
N GLY A 235 -11.78 18.18 6.45
CA GLY A 235 -11.07 18.29 7.73
C GLY A 235 -9.55 18.21 7.64
N SER A 236 -8.98 17.82 6.49
CA SER A 236 -7.52 17.64 6.33
C SER A 236 -6.92 18.34 5.11
N LYS A 237 -7.73 18.84 4.17
CA LYS A 237 -7.23 19.39 2.90
C LYS A 237 -6.31 20.60 3.03
N ASP A 238 -6.46 21.35 4.12
CA ASP A 238 -5.66 22.53 4.43
C ASP A 238 -4.51 22.24 5.41
N LEU A 239 -4.37 20.98 5.86
CA LEU A 239 -3.34 20.57 6.80
C LEU A 239 -2.06 20.15 6.07
N ILE A 240 -0.92 20.50 6.67
CA ILE A 240 0.40 20.01 6.28
C ILE A 240 1.16 19.50 7.50
N GLY A 241 2.08 18.57 7.29
CA GLY A 241 3.13 18.26 8.25
C GLY A 241 4.40 19.03 7.89
N ASP A 242 5.03 19.68 8.87
CA ASP A 242 6.36 20.26 8.72
C ASP A 242 7.08 20.30 10.07
N TRP A 243 8.01 19.37 10.25
CA TRP A 243 8.85 19.21 11.43
C TRP A 243 10.19 19.96 11.33
N VAL A 244 10.40 20.74 10.27
CA VAL A 244 11.59 21.58 10.10
C VAL A 244 11.24 23.03 10.38
N GLY A 245 10.31 23.61 9.60
CA GLY A 245 9.93 25.02 9.70
C GLY A 245 8.87 25.25 10.78
N LYS A 246 7.73 24.56 10.69
CA LYS A 246 6.59 24.75 11.58
C LYS A 246 6.67 23.99 12.91
N LYS A 247 7.51 22.95 12.98
CA LYS A 247 7.57 22.01 14.13
C LYS A 247 6.20 21.44 14.50
N CYS A 248 5.38 21.14 13.49
CA CYS A 248 3.98 20.76 13.66
C CYS A 248 3.57 19.69 12.63
N GLY A 249 2.92 18.62 13.12
CA GLY A 249 2.43 17.54 12.26
C GLY A 249 1.09 17.84 11.57
N ASN A 250 0.33 18.83 12.04
CA ASN A 250 -1.03 19.16 11.59
C ASN A 250 -1.24 20.67 11.43
N TYR A 251 -0.27 21.37 10.84
CA TYR A 251 -0.33 22.81 10.65
C TYR A 251 -1.42 23.16 9.61
N ASN A 252 -2.40 23.98 9.97
CA ASN A 252 -3.44 24.42 9.06
C ASN A 252 -3.00 25.68 8.29
N THR A 253 -2.87 25.58 6.99
CA THR A 253 -2.39 26.67 6.12
C THR A 253 -3.36 27.83 5.92
N LYS A 254 -4.60 27.72 6.43
CA LYS A 254 -5.63 28.77 6.34
C LYS A 254 -5.85 29.48 7.67
N THR A 255 -5.68 28.79 8.79
CA THR A 255 -6.04 29.32 10.12
C THR A 255 -4.85 29.65 11.02
N ASN A 256 -3.63 29.24 10.64
CA ASN A 256 -2.40 29.45 11.42
C ASN A 256 -1.38 30.25 10.63
#